data_AF-A0A357MXP6-F1
#
_entry.id   AF-A0A357MXP6-F1
#
_cell.length_a   1.000
_cell.length_b   1.000
_cell.length_c   1.000
_cell.angle_alpha   90.00
_cell.angle_beta   90.00
_cell.angle_gamma   90.00
#
_symmetry.space_group_name_H-M   'P 1'
#
loop_
_entity.id
_entity.type
_entity.pdbx_description
1 polymer ?
#
loop_
_entity_poly.entity_id
_entity_poly.type
_entity_poly.pdbx_seq_one_letter_code
_entity_poly.pdbx_strand_id
1 'polypeptide(L)'
;LPGWHRAGLTALNVSMDSLQRERFHTITGHDRLPEIEQGLALAQALGLPSIKLNAVLLRGLNDDELPQWMDYLRDRPFSVRFIELMRTGDNEAYFQRHHL
;
A
#
# COMPACT_ATOMS: atom_id res chain seq x y z
N LEU A 1 -16.07 -6.49 4.24
CA LEU A 1 -15.45 -5.98 5.48
C LEU A 1 -16.38 -5.99 6.71
N PRO A 2 -17.63 -5.47 6.68
CA PRO A 2 -18.47 -5.39 7.89
C PRO A 2 -18.77 -6.75 8.56
N GLY A 3 -18.95 -7.80 7.75
CA GLY A 3 -19.13 -9.16 8.26
C GLY A 3 -17.90 -9.68 9.02
N TRP A 4 -16.70 -9.46 8.48
CA TRP A 4 -15.44 -9.85 9.14
C TRP A 4 -15.19 -9.06 10.42
N HIS A 5 -15.51 -7.76 10.43
CA HIS A 5 -15.44 -6.94 11.65
C HIS A 5 -16.34 -7.50 12.76
N ARG A 6 -17.61 -7.83 12.45
CA ARG A 6 -18.52 -8.47 13.42
C ARG A 6 -18.04 -9.85 13.87
N ALA A 7 -17.31 -10.56 13.01
CA ALA A 7 -16.70 -11.85 13.34
C ALA A 7 -15.41 -11.73 14.17
N GLY A 8 -14.97 -10.52 14.52
CA GLY A 8 -13.82 -10.28 15.39
C GLY A 8 -12.52 -9.90 14.67
N LEU A 9 -12.56 -9.53 13.38
CA LEU A 9 -11.38 -9.00 12.69
C LEU A 9 -10.94 -7.66 13.31
N THR A 10 -9.70 -7.60 13.81
CA THR A 10 -9.16 -6.41 14.50
C THR A 10 -8.06 -5.69 13.73
N ALA A 11 -7.49 -6.31 12.69
CA ALA A 11 -6.35 -5.76 11.97
C ALA A 11 -6.43 -5.98 10.47
N LEU A 12 -5.94 -5.01 9.71
CA LEU A 12 -5.74 -5.11 8.26
C LEU A 12 -4.29 -4.79 7.89
N ASN A 13 -3.74 -5.59 6.99
CA ASN A 13 -2.51 -5.27 6.25
C ASN A 13 -2.89 -5.18 4.78
N VAL A 14 -2.66 -4.02 4.16
CA VAL A 14 -3.09 -3.72 2.80
C VAL A 14 -1.87 -3.35 1.97
N SER A 15 -1.67 -4.05 0.86
CA SER A 15 -0.64 -3.69 -0.11
C SER A 15 -1.12 -2.51 -0.95
N MET A 16 -0.34 -1.44 -0.97
CA MET A 16 -0.63 -0.20 -1.69
C MET A 16 0.70 0.44 -2.08
N ASP A 17 1.24 0.06 -3.23
CA ASP A 17 2.58 0.47 -3.65
C ASP A 17 2.66 1.93 -4.13
N SER A 18 1.54 2.61 -4.35
CA SER A 18 1.53 4.03 -4.73
C SER A 18 0.22 4.70 -4.34
N LEU A 19 0.30 6.01 -4.08
CA LEU A 19 -0.87 6.87 -3.90
C LEU A 19 -1.44 7.40 -5.23
N GLN A 20 -0.78 7.12 -6.35
CA GLN A 20 -1.18 7.55 -7.68
C GLN A 20 -1.71 6.37 -8.50
N ARG A 21 -2.94 6.48 -9.02
CA ARG A 21 -3.64 5.39 -9.73
C ARG A 21 -2.81 4.80 -10.87
N GLU A 22 -2.24 5.65 -11.72
CA GLU A 22 -1.44 5.22 -12.88
C GLU A 22 -0.16 4.49 -12.47
N ARG A 23 0.52 4.96 -11.42
CA ARG A 23 1.74 4.33 -10.90
C ARG A 23 1.42 3.03 -10.18
N PHE A 24 0.33 3.00 -9.40
CA PHE A 24 -0.20 1.79 -8.80
C PHE A 24 -0.51 0.74 -9.87
N HIS A 25 -1.17 1.13 -10.97
CA HIS A 25 -1.46 0.22 -12.08
C HIS A 25 -0.16 -0.25 -12.76
N THR A 26 0.80 0.64 -12.98
CA THR A 26 2.09 0.31 -13.57
C THR A 26 2.88 -0.69 -12.73
N ILE A 27 2.86 -0.55 -11.40
CA ILE A 27 3.60 -1.41 -10.47
C ILE A 27 2.90 -2.76 -10.30
N THR A 28 1.58 -2.74 -10.07
CA THR A 28 0.83 -3.95 -9.67
C THR A 28 0.18 -4.69 -10.85
N GLY A 29 0.07 -4.05 -12.01
CA GLY A 29 -0.74 -4.53 -13.14
C GLY A 29 -2.25 -4.41 -12.93
N HIS A 30 -2.70 -3.83 -11.82
CA HIS A 30 -4.11 -3.78 -11.43
C HIS A 30 -4.59 -2.36 -11.22
N ASP A 31 -5.74 -2.02 -11.80
CA ASP A 31 -6.37 -0.73 -11.60
C ASP A 31 -7.38 -0.81 -10.44
N ARG A 32 -6.86 -0.89 -9.20
CA ARG A 32 -7.67 -1.16 -7.99
C ARG A 32 -7.42 -0.19 -6.83
N LEU A 33 -6.67 0.88 -7.08
CA LEU A 33 -6.39 1.90 -6.07
C LEU A 33 -7.68 2.51 -5.48
N PRO A 34 -8.71 2.88 -6.28
CA PRO A 34 -9.94 3.44 -5.73
C PRO A 34 -10.67 2.48 -4.78
N GLU A 35 -10.71 1.19 -5.10
CA GLU A 35 -11.33 0.17 -4.26
C GLU A 35 -10.57 -0.01 -2.94
N ILE A 36 -9.24 0.08 -2.98
CA ILE A 36 -8.40 0.09 -1.78
C ILE A 36 -8.76 1.29 -0.91
N GLU A 37 -8.82 2.51 -1.48
CA GLU A 37 -9.16 3.72 -0.73
C GLU A 37 -10.56 3.66 -0.11
N GLN A 38 -11.55 3.14 -0.85
CA GLN A 38 -12.89 2.89 -0.33
C GLN A 38 -12.88 1.88 0.82
N GLY A 39 -12.09 0.81 0.70
CA GLY A 39 -11.91 -0.20 1.75
C GLY A 39 -11.27 0.39 3.01
N LEU A 40 -10.27 1.25 2.87
CA LEU A 40 -9.60 1.95 3.96
C LEU A 40 -10.54 2.92 4.68
N ALA A 41 -11.31 3.72 3.92
CA ALA A 41 -12.32 4.61 4.47
C ALA A 41 -13.38 3.83 5.27
N LEU A 42 -13.83 2.68 4.74
CA LEU A 42 -14.76 1.81 5.45
C LEU A 42 -14.14 1.17 6.70
N ALA A 43 -12.89 0.73 6.63
CA ALA A 43 -12.17 0.17 7.78
C ALA A 43 -12.03 1.20 8.91
N GLN A 44 -11.69 2.43 8.55
CA GLN A 44 -11.61 3.56 9.48
C GLN A 44 -12.98 3.89 10.09
N ALA A 45 -14.05 3.93 9.26
CA ALA A 45 -15.40 4.19 9.74
C ALA A 45 -15.93 3.08 10.68
N LEU A 46 -15.51 1.84 10.47
CA LEU A 46 -15.81 0.72 11.36
C LEU A 46 -15.00 0.74 12.66
N GLY A 47 -14.00 1.62 12.77
CA GLY A 47 -13.15 1.74 13.95
C GLY A 47 -12.17 0.57 14.11
N LEU A 48 -11.70 -0.02 13.00
CA LEU A 48 -10.71 -1.10 13.08
C LEU A 48 -9.45 -0.62 13.84
N PRO A 49 -9.03 -1.30 14.91
CA PRO A 49 -7.93 -0.82 15.76
C PRO A 49 -6.57 -0.71 15.06
N SER A 50 -6.31 -1.49 14.01
CA SER A 50 -5.01 -1.51 13.35
C SER A 50 -5.12 -1.63 11.84
N ILE A 51 -4.66 -0.61 11.12
CA ILE A 51 -4.57 -0.61 9.66
C ILE A 51 -3.12 -0.30 9.29
N LYS A 52 -2.52 -1.21 8.52
CA LYS A 52 -1.14 -1.11 8.05
C LYS A 52 -1.11 -1.15 6.54
N LEU A 53 -0.49 -0.15 5.94
CA LEU A 53 -0.22 -0.07 4.51
C LEU A 53 1.20 -0.57 4.26
N ASN A 54 1.37 -1.40 3.24
CA ASN A 54 2.68 -1.88 2.82
C ASN A 54 2.92 -1.41 1.39
N ALA A 55 4.09 -0.80 1.15
CA ALA A 55 4.53 -0.37 -0.16
C ALA A 55 5.95 -0.88 -0.40
N VAL A 56 6.17 -1.59 -1.50
CA VAL A 56 7.53 -1.88 -1.97
C VAL A 56 8.09 -0.62 -2.63
N LEU A 57 9.23 -0.13 -2.14
CA LEU A 57 9.90 1.01 -2.75
C LEU A 57 10.72 0.57 -3.95
N LEU A 58 10.50 1.27 -5.05
CA LEU A 58 10.99 0.93 -6.38
C LEU A 58 11.61 2.19 -6.99
N ARG A 59 12.93 2.13 -7.25
CA ARG A 59 13.70 3.18 -7.89
C ARG A 59 13.07 3.59 -9.22
N GLY A 60 12.83 4.89 -9.37
CA GLY A 60 12.24 5.51 -10.55
C GLY A 60 10.76 5.16 -10.78
N LEU A 61 10.10 4.50 -9.83
CA LEU A 61 8.69 4.11 -9.94
C LEU A 61 7.82 4.66 -8.82
N ASN A 62 8.28 4.75 -7.57
CA ASN A 62 7.52 5.36 -6.47
C ASN A 62 8.40 5.92 -5.32
N ASP A 63 9.73 5.92 -5.50
CA ASP A 63 10.71 6.34 -4.51
C ASP A 63 10.69 7.84 -4.20
N ASP A 64 10.11 8.63 -5.12
CA ASP A 64 9.80 10.05 -4.96
C ASP A 64 8.50 10.30 -4.18
N GLU A 65 7.70 9.27 -3.85
CA GLU A 65 6.38 9.43 -3.21
C GLU A 65 6.43 9.57 -1.68
N LEU A 66 7.61 9.46 -1.06
CA LEU A 66 7.75 9.51 0.40
C LEU A 66 7.11 10.76 1.03
N PRO A 67 7.28 11.98 0.50
CA PRO A 67 6.59 13.17 1.04
C PRO A 67 5.06 13.05 0.97
N GLN A 68 4.51 12.55 -0.13
CA GLN A 68 3.08 12.36 -0.33
C GLN A 68 2.51 11.33 0.66
N TRP A 69 3.28 10.27 0.96
CA TRP A 69 2.94 9.33 2.03
C TRP A 69 2.86 10.00 3.40
N MET A 70 3.78 10.91 3.73
CA MET A 70 3.75 11.62 5.01
C MET A 70 2.50 12.51 5.12
N ASP A 71 2.15 13.21 4.04
CA ASP A 71 0.93 14.02 3.99
C ASP A 71 -0.34 13.16 4.03
N TYR A 72 -0.33 12.01 3.35
CA TYR A 72 -1.43 11.05 3.40
C TYR A 72 -1.65 10.48 4.81
N LEU A 73 -0.60 10.21 5.57
CA LEU A 73 -0.74 9.61 6.90
C LEU A 73 -0.99 10.63 8.01
N ARG A 74 -0.68 11.91 7.79
CA ARG A 74 -0.71 12.98 8.80
C ARG A 74 -1.95 12.97 9.69
N ASP A 75 -3.13 12.85 9.09
CA ASP A 75 -4.42 12.93 9.77
C ASP A 75 -5.17 11.58 9.83
N ARG A 76 -4.48 10.48 9.51
CA ARG A 76 -5.09 9.14 9.42
C ARG A 76 -4.48 8.21 10.47
N PRO A 77 -5.28 7.36 11.16
CA PRO A 77 -4.79 6.41 12.15
C PRO A 77 -4.16 5.16 11.49
N PHE A 78 -3.41 5.37 10.42
CA PHE A 78 -2.78 4.32 9.62
C PHE A 78 -1.27 4.35 9.86
N SER A 79 -0.63 3.20 9.66
CA SER A 79 0.82 3.13 9.59
C SER A 79 1.22 2.64 8.20
N VAL A 80 2.33 3.13 7.66
CA VAL A 80 2.93 2.61 6.43
C VAL A 80 4.22 1.87 6.74
N ARG A 81 4.50 0.81 5.98
CA ARG A 81 5.78 0.10 5.99
C ARG A 81 6.32 0.11 4.57
N PHE A 82 7.49 0.70 4.42
CA PHE A 82 8.25 0.63 3.21
C PHE A 82 9.10 -0.63 3.21
N ILE A 83 9.07 -1.36 2.11
CA ILE A 83 9.71 -2.67 1.96
C ILE A 83 10.68 -2.57 0.80
N GLU A 84 11.89 -3.09 0.96
CA GLU A 84 12.85 -3.19 -0.13
C GLU A 84 12.42 -4.25 -1.15
N LEU A 85 12.64 -3.97 -2.44
CA LEU A 85 12.46 -4.96 -3.48
C LEU A 85 13.42 -6.13 -3.26
N MET A 86 12.87 -7.35 -3.18
CA MET A 86 13.65 -8.58 -3.02
C MET A 86 13.97 -9.22 -4.37
N ARG A 87 15.20 -9.74 -4.50
CA ARG A 87 15.62 -10.52 -5.67
C ARG A 87 15.07 -11.95 -5.56
N THR A 88 14.34 -12.39 -6.57
CA THR A 88 13.82 -13.75 -6.76
C THR A 88 14.53 -14.42 -7.96
N GLY A 89 14.26 -15.70 -8.19
CA GLY A 89 14.92 -16.46 -9.27
C GLY A 89 14.58 -15.97 -10.69
N ASP A 90 13.46 -15.27 -10.84
CA ASP A 90 12.86 -14.87 -12.12
C ASP A 90 12.80 -13.34 -12.35
N ASN A 91 13.22 -12.52 -11.38
CA ASN A 91 13.09 -11.06 -11.44
C ASN A 91 14.42 -10.29 -11.57
N GLU A 92 15.53 -10.96 -11.93
CA GLU A 92 16.87 -10.35 -11.96
C GLU A 92 16.91 -8.95 -12.59
N ALA A 93 16.44 -8.84 -13.83
CA ALA A 93 16.50 -7.59 -14.57
C ALA A 93 15.61 -6.52 -13.96
N TYR A 94 14.50 -6.91 -13.31
CA TYR A 94 13.63 -5.98 -12.59
C TYR A 94 14.30 -5.50 -11.31
N PHE A 95 14.91 -6.40 -10.53
CA PHE A 95 15.69 -6.07 -9.34
C PHE A 95 16.82 -5.10 -9.66
N GLN A 96 17.65 -5.38 -10.66
CA GLN A 96 18.76 -4.50 -11.05
C GLN A 96 18.32 -3.09 -11.46
N ARG A 97 17.12 -2.96 -12.05
CA ARG A 97 16.58 -1.66 -12.47
C ARG A 97 15.95 -0.88 -11.32
N HIS A 98 15.23 -1.55 -10.43
CA HIS A 98 14.30 -0.91 -9.50
C HIS A 98 14.65 -1.08 -8.02
N HIS A 99 15.66 -1.87 -7.65
CA HIS A 99 16.16 -1.90 -6.27
C HIS A 99 16.85 -0.56 -5.93
N LEU A 100 16.64 -0.07 -4.70
CA LEU A 100 17.19 1.21 -4.21
C LEU A 100 18.65 1.10 -3.75
#